data_AF-A0A371FTE8-F1
#
_entry.id   AF-A0A371FTE8-F1
#
_cell.length_a   1.000
_cell.length_b   1.000
_cell.length_c   1.000
_cell.angle_alpha   90.00
_cell.angle_beta   90.00
_cell.angle_gamma   90.00
#
_symmetry.space_group_name_H-M   'P 1'
#
loop_
_entity.id
_entity.type
_entity.pdbx_description
1 polymer ?
#
loop_
_entity_poly.entity_id
_entity_poly.type
_entity_poly.pdbx_seq_one_letter_code
_entity_poly.pdbx_strand_id
1 'polypeptide(L)'
;MSKQEDYGLEKKLRLRVRVSKSQLPLVRCLVLGKLCSIIIDGMSSINVASLRLVEKLGIPTLPPPKPHKLQRLNEKGEIVVDKQVLMAFTLASYKDEVMCDVVSMEEAYILLGRP
;
A
#
# COMPACT_ATOMS: atom_id res chain seq x y z
N MET A 1 2.65 -26.10 -16.23
CA MET A 1 1.88 -26.17 -14.96
C MET A 1 2.34 -25.01 -14.09
N SER A 2 1.64 -23.88 -14.17
CA SER A 2 2.03 -22.65 -13.47
C SER A 2 1.58 -22.75 -12.01
N LYS A 3 2.53 -22.76 -11.08
CA LYS A 3 2.23 -22.73 -9.65
C LYS A 3 1.56 -21.40 -9.31
N GLN A 4 0.43 -21.49 -8.66
CA GLN A 4 -0.37 -20.37 -8.19
C GLN A 4 0.22 -19.90 -6.86
N GLU A 5 0.94 -18.79 -6.88
CA GLU A 5 1.39 -18.12 -5.65
C GLU A 5 0.18 -17.44 -5.01
N ASP A 6 -0.05 -17.81 -3.76
CA ASP A 6 -1.29 -17.54 -3.02
C ASP A 6 -1.18 -16.24 -2.24
N TYR A 7 -1.64 -15.14 -2.84
CA TYR A 7 -1.76 -13.83 -2.19
C TYR A 7 -3.12 -13.75 -1.48
N GLY A 8 -3.16 -13.94 -0.16
CA GLY A 8 -4.38 -14.20 0.62
C GLY A 8 -5.56 -13.21 0.46
N LEU A 9 -5.35 -11.95 0.04
CA LEU A 9 -6.45 -11.02 -0.30
C LEU A 9 -7.05 -11.28 -1.68
N GLU A 10 -6.26 -11.75 -2.65
CA GLU A 10 -6.71 -12.03 -4.02
C GLU A 10 -7.70 -13.21 -4.03
N LYS A 11 -7.43 -14.25 -3.25
CA LYS A 11 -8.35 -15.38 -3.07
C LYS A 11 -9.64 -14.98 -2.36
N LYS A 12 -9.57 -14.10 -1.35
CA LYS A 12 -10.73 -13.63 -0.60
C LYS A 12 -11.68 -12.78 -1.45
N LEU A 13 -11.14 -12.04 -2.43
CA LEU A 13 -11.89 -11.06 -3.22
C LEU A 13 -12.18 -11.45 -4.67
N ARG A 14 -11.73 -12.64 -5.11
CA ARG A 14 -11.90 -13.12 -6.51
C ARG A 14 -11.50 -12.07 -7.56
N LEU A 15 -10.49 -11.26 -7.25
CA LEU A 15 -10.06 -10.19 -8.15
C LEU A 15 -9.23 -10.79 -9.28
N ARG A 16 -9.56 -10.43 -10.52
CA ARG A 16 -8.70 -10.71 -11.69
C ARG A 16 -7.58 -9.68 -11.72
N VAL A 17 -6.53 -9.94 -10.96
CA VAL A 17 -5.29 -9.19 -11.06
C VAL A 17 -4.56 -9.65 -12.33
N ARG A 18 -4.30 -8.72 -13.26
CA ARG A 18 -3.45 -9.02 -14.42
C ARG A 18 -1.99 -8.96 -13.96
N VAL A 19 -1.46 -10.11 -13.58
CA VAL A 19 -0.04 -10.25 -13.24
C VAL A 19 0.76 -10.36 -14.54
N SER A 20 1.55 -9.33 -14.85
CA SER A 20 2.68 -9.46 -15.78
C SER A 20 3.90 -9.92 -14.97
N LYS A 21 4.68 -10.87 -15.49
CA LYS A 21 5.77 -11.59 -14.78
C LYS A 21 6.91 -10.72 -14.20
N SER A 22 6.83 -9.41 -14.31
CA SER A 22 7.83 -8.44 -13.83
C SER A 22 7.23 -7.21 -13.13
N GLN A 23 5.92 -7.20 -12.84
CA GLN A 23 5.24 -6.04 -12.24
C GLN A 23 4.42 -6.47 -11.03
N LEU A 24 4.59 -5.76 -9.91
CA LEU A 24 3.76 -5.95 -8.72
C LEU A 24 2.28 -5.74 -9.07
N PRO A 25 1.36 -6.51 -8.47
CA PRO A 25 -0.05 -6.46 -8.82
C PRO A 25 -0.67 -5.12 -8.43
N LEU A 26 -1.03 -4.33 -9.45
CA LEU A 26 -1.75 -3.07 -9.31
C LEU A 26 -3.25 -3.30 -9.29
N VAL A 27 -3.90 -2.85 -8.22
CA VAL A 27 -5.33 -2.98 -7.99
C VAL A 27 -5.95 -1.60 -7.83
N ARG A 28 -7.13 -1.37 -8.42
CA ARG A 28 -7.88 -0.12 -8.20
C ARG A 28 -8.81 -0.26 -7.01
N CYS A 29 -8.77 0.71 -6.10
CA CYS A 29 -9.64 0.79 -4.94
C CYS A 29 -10.24 2.20 -4.82
N LEU A 30 -11.17 2.38 -3.91
CA LEU A 30 -11.66 3.68 -3.48
C LEU A 30 -11.05 4.02 -2.12
N VAL A 31 -10.39 5.16 -1.99
CA VAL A 31 -9.95 5.73 -0.70
C VAL A 31 -10.75 7.00 -0.48
N LEU A 32 -11.56 7.04 0.58
CA LEU A 32 -12.49 8.15 0.85
C LEU A 32 -13.36 8.53 -0.38
N GLY A 33 -13.80 7.52 -1.15
CA GLY A 33 -14.62 7.72 -2.36
C GLY A 33 -13.86 8.16 -3.61
N LYS A 34 -12.54 8.39 -3.53
CA LYS A 34 -11.68 8.71 -4.68
C LYS A 34 -10.99 7.45 -5.20
N LEU A 35 -10.92 7.29 -6.52
CA LEU A 35 -10.26 6.14 -7.15
C LEU A 35 -8.74 6.25 -6.99
N CYS A 36 -8.13 5.23 -6.39
CA CYS A 36 -6.69 5.14 -6.14
C CYS A 36 -6.14 3.80 -6.62
N SER A 37 -4.84 3.76 -6.87
CA SER A 37 -4.11 2.57 -7.27
C SER A 37 -3.32 2.03 -6.07
N ILE A 38 -3.52 0.77 -5.72
CA ILE A 38 -2.81 0.05 -4.67
C ILE A 38 -1.92 -1.01 -5.30
N ILE A 39 -0.69 -1.09 -4.81
CA ILE A 39 0.23 -2.19 -5.06
C ILE A 39 0.11 -3.17 -3.89
N ILE A 40 -0.32 -4.41 -4.17
CA ILE A 40 -0.38 -5.45 -3.14
C ILE A 40 0.94 -6.23 -3.20
N ASP A 41 1.86 -5.92 -2.30
CA ASP A 41 3.11 -6.65 -2.20
C ASP A 41 3.02 -7.68 -1.07
N GLY A 42 2.61 -8.89 -1.44
CA GLY A 42 2.58 -10.01 -0.52
C GLY A 42 3.95 -10.46 0.00
N MET A 43 5.06 -9.81 -0.36
CA MET A 43 6.39 -10.07 0.21
C MET A 43 6.86 -8.97 1.18
N SER A 44 6.15 -7.83 1.22
CA SER A 44 6.41 -6.78 2.20
C SER A 44 5.73 -7.10 3.53
N SER A 45 6.37 -6.73 4.64
CA SER A 45 5.80 -6.79 5.99
C SER A 45 5.34 -5.41 6.48
N ILE A 46 5.30 -4.42 5.59
CA ILE A 46 5.12 -3.01 5.93
C ILE A 46 4.12 -2.38 4.95
N ASN A 47 3.17 -1.63 5.50
CA ASN A 47 2.21 -0.85 4.72
C ASN A 47 2.72 0.57 4.57
N VAL A 48 2.67 1.10 3.35
CA VAL A 48 3.29 2.38 3.00
C VAL A 48 2.34 3.18 2.12
N ALA A 49 2.23 4.48 2.39
CA ALA A 49 1.48 5.42 1.57
C ALA A 49 2.40 6.54 1.10
N SER A 50 2.28 6.91 -0.17
CA SER A 50 2.99 8.06 -0.72
C SER A 50 2.46 9.37 -0.13
N LEU A 51 3.37 10.26 0.29
CA LEU A 51 3.03 11.59 0.78
C LEU A 51 2.16 12.37 -0.22
N ARG A 52 2.50 12.28 -1.52
CA ARG A 52 1.73 12.89 -2.62
C ARG A 52 0.27 12.45 -2.63
N LEU A 53 0.00 11.17 -2.37
CA LEU A 53 -1.37 10.66 -2.32
C LEU A 53 -2.09 11.17 -1.07
N VAL A 54 -1.45 11.12 0.09
CA VAL A 54 -2.01 11.59 1.37
C VAL A 54 -2.42 13.07 1.28
N GLU A 55 -1.53 13.91 0.74
CA GLU A 55 -1.79 15.34 0.52
C GLU A 55 -2.92 15.57 -0.49
N LYS A 56 -2.92 14.84 -1.62
CA LYS A 56 -3.98 14.93 -2.64
C LYS A 56 -5.36 14.51 -2.13
N LEU A 57 -5.39 13.53 -1.24
CA LEU A 57 -6.62 13.05 -0.62
C LEU A 57 -7.06 13.96 0.55
N GLY A 58 -6.14 14.74 1.12
CA GLY A 58 -6.39 15.61 2.27
C GLY A 58 -6.57 14.82 3.57
N ILE A 59 -5.89 13.68 3.69
CA ILE A 59 -6.04 12.79 4.86
C ILE A 59 -5.10 13.29 5.98
N PRO A 60 -5.58 13.42 7.22
CA PRO A 60 -4.72 13.79 8.33
C PRO A 60 -3.68 12.71 8.60
N THR A 61 -2.44 13.13 8.85
CA THR A 61 -1.35 12.25 9.29
C THR A 61 -1.21 12.31 10.81
N LEU A 62 -0.82 11.18 11.40
CA LEU A 62 -0.51 11.04 12.82
C LEU A 62 1.00 10.88 13.01
N PRO A 63 1.59 11.41 14.09
CA PRO A 63 2.95 11.07 14.44
C PRO A 63 3.03 9.60 14.88
N PRO A 64 4.05 8.83 14.45
CA PRO A 64 4.23 7.45 14.88
C PRO A 64 4.58 7.39 16.37
N PRO A 65 4.24 6.30 17.08
CA PRO A 65 4.64 6.09 18.48
C PRO A 65 6.16 6.18 18.68
N LYS A 66 6.93 5.78 17.66
CA LYS A 66 8.39 5.91 17.61
C LYS A 66 8.84 6.09 16.16
N PRO A 67 9.65 7.12 15.84
CA PRO A 67 10.30 7.21 14.55
C PRO A 67 11.14 5.97 14.29
N HIS A 68 11.01 5.38 13.11
CA HIS A 68 11.75 4.20 12.71
C HIS A 68 12.23 4.33 11.27
N LYS A 69 13.12 3.43 10.86
CA LYS A 69 13.79 3.51 9.56
C LYS A 69 13.36 2.37 8.66
N LEU A 70 13.02 2.68 7.42
CA LEU A 70 12.75 1.72 6.36
C LEU A 70 13.99 1.61 5.47
N GLN A 71 14.72 0.50 5.59
CA GLN A 71 15.90 0.19 4.76
C GLN A 71 15.54 -0.41 3.40
N ARG A 72 14.35 -1.00 3.26
CA ARG A 72 14.01 -1.86 2.11
C ARG A 72 13.38 -1.13 0.92
N LEU A 73 13.05 0.15 1.05
CA LEU A 73 12.31 0.91 0.02
C LEU A 73 13.20 1.73 -0.92
N ASN A 74 14.47 1.95 -0.58
CA ASN A 74 15.37 2.77 -1.37
C ASN A 74 16.76 2.13 -1.42
N GLU A 75 17.28 1.91 -2.63
CA GLU A 75 18.64 1.39 -2.86
C GLU A 75 19.73 2.40 -2.41
N LYS A 76 19.37 3.67 -2.21
CA LYS A 76 20.30 4.78 -1.96
C LYS A 76 20.32 5.30 -0.52
N GLY A 77 19.52 4.76 0.40
CA GLY A 77 19.58 5.20 1.80
C GLY A 77 18.37 4.81 2.66
N GLU A 78 18.52 4.99 3.97
CA GLU A 78 17.46 4.76 4.95
C GLU A 78 16.37 5.84 4.84
N ILE A 79 15.10 5.43 4.71
CA ILE A 79 13.97 6.35 4.82
C ILE A 79 13.55 6.44 6.28
N VAL A 80 13.61 7.64 6.87
CA VAL A 80 13.07 7.88 8.21
C VAL A 80 11.56 8.08 8.09
N VAL A 81 10.79 7.29 8.84
CA VAL A 81 9.34 7.44 8.96
C VAL A 81 9.04 8.29 10.19
N ASP A 82 8.46 9.45 9.94
CA ASP A 82 8.04 10.43 10.95
C ASP A 82 6.52 10.69 10.96
N LYS A 83 5.79 10.08 10.02
CA LYS A 83 4.35 10.24 9.83
C LYS A 83 3.69 8.91 9.46
N GLN A 84 2.50 8.69 9.99
CA GLN A 84 1.62 7.58 9.67
C GLN A 84 0.26 8.11 9.23
N VAL A 85 -0.47 7.30 8.48
CA VAL A 85 -1.84 7.59 8.05
C VAL A 85 -2.70 6.36 8.24
N LEU A 86 -3.85 6.55 8.89
CA LEU A 86 -4.88 5.53 8.94
C LEU A 86 -5.73 5.66 7.67
N MET A 87 -5.69 4.64 6.82
CA MET A 87 -6.28 4.70 5.50
C MET A 87 -7.38 3.66 5.34
N ALA A 88 -8.61 4.15 5.23
CA ALA A 88 -9.77 3.34 4.88
C ALA A 88 -9.88 3.22 3.36
N PHE A 89 -9.90 1.99 2.85
CA PHE A 89 -10.10 1.71 1.43
C PHE A 89 -11.25 0.72 1.19
N THR A 90 -11.84 0.81 0.00
CA THR A 90 -12.87 -0.10 -0.47
C THR A 90 -12.43 -0.74 -1.78
N LEU A 91 -12.48 -2.06 -1.83
CA LEU A 91 -12.11 -2.87 -2.98
C LEU A 91 -13.28 -3.77 -3.35
N ALA A 92 -13.97 -3.41 -4.44
CA ALA A 92 -15.30 -3.95 -4.76
C ALA A 92 -16.26 -3.82 -3.56
N SER A 93 -16.60 -4.92 -2.88
CA SER A 93 -17.44 -4.92 -1.67
C SER A 93 -16.65 -4.98 -0.36
N TYR A 94 -15.33 -5.20 -0.43
CA TYR A 94 -14.46 -5.29 0.74
C TYR A 94 -14.11 -3.91 1.24
N LYS A 95 -14.18 -3.71 2.54
CA LYS A 95 -13.79 -2.48 3.21
C LYS A 95 -12.81 -2.84 4.30
N ASP A 96 -11.74 -2.09 4.37
CA ASP A 96 -10.71 -2.27 5.38
C ASP A 96 -10.06 -0.95 5.71
N GLU A 97 -9.38 -0.93 6.84
CA GLU A 97 -8.65 0.22 7.32
C GLU A 97 -7.27 -0.23 7.77
N VAL A 98 -6.24 0.41 7.22
CA VAL A 98 -4.84 0.02 7.44
C VAL A 98 -4.03 1.21 7.91
N MET A 99 -3.13 0.98 8.86
CA MET A 99 -2.11 1.96 9.20
C MET A 99 -0.97 1.86 8.18
N CYS A 100 -0.64 2.97 7.54
CA CYS A 100 0.45 3.08 6.58
C CYS A 100 1.50 4.08 7.08
N ASP A 101 2.77 3.74 6.91
CA ASP A 101 3.85 4.69 7.03
C ASP A 101 3.84 5.65 5.83
N VAL A 102 3.97 6.95 6.10
CA VAL A 102 4.00 7.96 5.03
C VAL A 102 5.44 8.18 4.60
N VAL A 103 5.68 8.03 3.30
CA VAL A 103 7.02 8.22 2.72
C VAL A 103 6.96 9.10 1.48
N SER A 104 8.04 9.83 1.23
CA SER A 104 8.20 10.57 -0.02
C SER A 104 8.58 9.62 -1.15
N MET A 105 7.62 9.31 -2.02
CA MET A 105 7.80 8.51 -3.24
C MET A 105 7.42 9.35 -4.47
N GLU A 106 8.04 9.05 -5.61
CA GLU A 106 7.75 9.75 -6.88
C GLU A 106 6.32 9.48 -7.36
N GLU A 107 5.81 8.28 -7.15
CA GLU A 107 4.48 7.88 -7.62
C GLU A 107 3.45 7.77 -6.49
N ALA A 108 2.19 8.02 -6.84
CA ALA A 108 1.08 8.13 -5.89
C ALA A 108 0.42 6.76 -5.63
N TYR A 109 1.16 5.84 -4.98
CA TYR A 109 0.68 4.50 -4.64
C TYR A 109 0.58 4.25 -3.15
N ILE A 110 -0.12 3.16 -2.83
CA ILE A 110 -0.15 2.52 -1.52
C ILE A 110 0.48 1.14 -1.72
N LEU A 111 1.41 0.75 -0.87
CA LEU A 111 1.96 -0.59 -0.82
C LEU A 111 1.38 -1.29 0.41
N LEU A 112 0.65 -2.39 0.19
CA LEU A 112 0.13 -3.22 1.27
C LEU A 112 0.99 -4.47 1.43
N GLY A 113 1.54 -4.65 2.63
CA GLY A 113 2.26 -5.85 3.04
C GLY A 113 1.33 -6.93 3.60
N ARG A 114 1.90 -8.09 3.96
CA ARG A 114 1.22 -9.06 4.83
C ARG A 114 1.16 -8.52 6.27
N PRO A 115 0.02 -8.67 6.97
CA PRO A 115 -0.05 -8.45 8.41
C PRO A 115 0.85 -9.45 9.16
#